data_AF-A0A523G0K1-F1
#
_entry.id   AF-A0A523G0K1-F1
#
_cell.length_a   1.000
_cell.length_b   1.000
_cell.length_c   1.000
_cell.angle_alpha   90.00
_cell.angle_beta   90.00
_cell.angle_gamma   90.00
#
_symmetry.space_group_name_H-M   'P 1'
#
loop_
_entity.id
_entity.type
_entity.pdbx_description
1 polymer ?
#
loop_
_entity_poly.entity_id
_entity_poly.type
_entity_poly.pdbx_seq_one_letter_code
_entity_poly.pdbx_strand_id
1 'polypeptide(L)'
;MALISQGINRIRWFFRWWAGELAALVPGAVRRFFRARPDTVMVDISGPEVVVARCGEHHFEEIGRFPANAGDQEEASGAAREILKAAGAARQRTALRLSGTQALVKSLVLPMAAEG
;
A
#
# COMPACT_ATOMS: atom_id res chain seq x y z
N MET A 1 -9.98 19.78 -33.29
CA MET A 1 -8.88 19.33 -32.40
C MET A 1 -9.21 17.96 -31.78
N ALA A 2 -9.54 16.95 -32.61
CA ALA A 2 -9.97 15.61 -32.16
C ALA A 2 -9.17 14.45 -32.81
N LEU A 3 -8.34 14.76 -33.81
CA LEU A 3 -7.58 13.76 -34.59
C LEU A 3 -6.29 13.30 -33.90
N ILE A 4 -5.70 14.10 -33.01
CA ILE A 4 -4.45 13.75 -32.30
C ILE A 4 -4.72 12.74 -31.18
N SER A 5 -5.92 12.75 -30.59
CA SER A 5 -6.30 11.88 -29.45
C SER A 5 -6.46 10.40 -29.85
N GLN A 6 -6.83 10.10 -31.10
CA GLN A 6 -6.93 8.71 -31.57
C GLN A 6 -5.57 8.05 -31.81
N GLY A 7 -4.58 8.80 -32.29
CA GLY A 7 -3.24 8.26 -32.57
C GLY A 7 -2.52 7.80 -31.30
N ILE A 8 -2.57 8.62 -30.24
CA ILE A 8 -1.93 8.30 -28.96
C ILE A 8 -2.60 7.08 -28.29
N ASN A 9 -3.94 6.96 -28.38
CA ASN A 9 -4.65 5.80 -27.85
C ASN A 9 -4.31 4.50 -28.59
N ARG A 10 -4.17 4.54 -29.93
CA ARG A 10 -3.74 3.36 -30.72
C ARG A 10 -2.32 2.92 -30.39
N ILE A 11 -1.40 3.88 -30.23
CA ILE A 11 -0.02 3.59 -29.84
C ILE A 11 0.04 2.96 -28.44
N ARG A 12 -0.70 3.50 -27.46
CA ARG A 12 -0.79 2.91 -26.11
C ARG A 12 -1.38 1.50 -26.14
N TRP A 13 -2.37 1.25 -26.98
CA TRP A 13 -2.97 -0.07 -27.13
C TRP A 13 -1.99 -1.06 -27.77
N PHE A 14 -1.27 -0.65 -28.81
CA PHE A 14 -0.21 -1.45 -29.45
C PHE A 14 0.88 -1.83 -28.45
N PHE A 15 1.43 -0.86 -27.70
CA PHE A 15 2.45 -1.16 -26.69
C PHE A 15 1.92 -2.03 -25.54
N ARG A 16 0.65 -1.86 -25.13
CA ARG A 16 0.05 -2.69 -24.08
C ARG A 16 -0.15 -4.14 -24.54
N TRP A 17 -0.60 -4.34 -25.77
CA TRP A 17 -0.72 -5.66 -26.38
C TRP A 17 0.67 -6.31 -26.56
N TRP A 18 1.61 -5.57 -27.16
CA TRP A 18 2.97 -6.04 -27.43
C TRP A 18 3.75 -6.40 -26.15
N ALA A 19 3.61 -5.60 -25.09
CA ALA A 19 4.22 -5.91 -23.80
C ALA A 19 3.60 -7.14 -23.13
N GLY A 20 2.32 -7.45 -23.39
CA GLY A 20 1.67 -8.66 -22.90
C GLY A 20 2.28 -9.94 -23.50
N GLU A 21 2.52 -9.93 -24.82
CA GLU A 21 3.13 -11.05 -25.53
C GLU A 21 4.59 -11.25 -25.11
N LEU A 22 5.34 -10.15 -24.99
CA LEU A 22 6.72 -10.19 -24.49
C LEU A 22 6.80 -10.66 -23.04
N ALA A 23 5.85 -10.26 -22.20
CA ALA A 23 5.81 -10.73 -20.82
C ALA A 23 5.68 -12.26 -20.73
N ALA A 24 5.04 -12.93 -21.70
CA ALA A 24 4.94 -14.39 -21.74
C ALA A 24 6.29 -15.07 -22.00
N LEU A 25 7.22 -14.38 -22.66
CA LEU A 25 8.58 -14.85 -22.94
C LEU A 25 9.58 -14.50 -21.83
N VAL A 26 9.20 -13.65 -20.87
CA VAL A 26 10.08 -13.26 -19.76
C VAL A 26 10.11 -14.39 -18.72
N PRO A 27 11.30 -14.95 -18.41
CA PRO A 27 11.45 -15.99 -17.39
C PRO A 27 10.89 -15.56 -16.03
N GLY A 28 10.33 -16.51 -15.28
CA GLY A 28 9.72 -16.24 -13.97
C GLY A 28 10.64 -15.49 -12.99
N ALA A 29 11.95 -15.74 -13.03
CA ALA A 29 12.95 -15.04 -12.23
C ALA A 29 13.04 -13.54 -12.57
N VAL A 30 12.98 -13.18 -13.86
CA VAL A 30 13.04 -11.80 -14.33
C VAL A 30 11.72 -11.09 -14.04
N ARG A 31 10.57 -11.76 -14.23
CA ARG A 31 9.26 -11.25 -13.79
C ARG A 31 9.23 -10.95 -12.29
N ARG A 32 9.95 -11.74 -11.48
CA ARG A 32 10.02 -11.58 -10.03
C ARG A 32 10.93 -10.41 -9.62
N PHE A 33 12.00 -10.16 -10.38
CA PHE A 33 12.88 -9.00 -10.21
C PHE A 33 12.18 -7.69 -10.56
N PHE A 34 11.35 -7.68 -11.62
CA PHE A 34 10.56 -6.51 -12.03
C PHE A 34 9.18 -6.40 -11.37
N ARG A 35 8.76 -7.40 -10.60
CA ARG A 35 7.60 -7.26 -9.72
C ARG A 35 8.01 -6.33 -8.59
N ALA A 36 7.71 -5.05 -8.75
CA ALA A 36 7.66 -4.13 -7.62
C ALA A 36 6.85 -4.83 -6.52
N ARG A 37 7.48 -5.10 -5.37
CA ARG A 37 6.73 -5.58 -4.21
C ARG A 37 5.63 -4.55 -3.98
N PRO A 38 4.36 -4.98 -3.82
CA PRO A 38 3.29 -4.03 -3.62
C PRO A 38 3.62 -3.24 -2.35
N ASP A 39 3.81 -1.94 -2.52
CA ASP A 39 3.98 -1.03 -1.41
C ASP A 39 2.85 -1.21 -0.42
N THR A 40 3.21 -1.25 0.86
CA THR A 40 2.25 -1.40 1.96
C THR A 40 1.94 -0.02 2.50
N VAL A 41 0.66 0.32 2.60
CA VAL A 41 0.23 1.52 3.33
C VAL A 41 0.28 1.19 4.82
N MET A 42 1.14 1.86 5.56
CA MET A 42 1.23 1.76 7.00
C MET A 42 0.43 2.88 7.66
N VAL A 43 -0.41 2.53 8.62
CA VAL A 43 -1.13 3.47 9.48
C VAL A 43 -0.59 3.29 10.89
N ASP A 44 0.16 4.28 11.37
CA ASP A 44 0.73 4.31 12.73
C ASP A 44 -0.19 5.09 13.66
N ILE A 45 -0.76 4.41 14.65
CA ILE A 45 -1.65 5.01 15.66
C ILE A 45 -1.00 5.05 17.05
N SER A 46 0.32 4.90 17.12
CA SER A 46 1.04 4.79 18.39
C SER A 46 1.15 6.13 19.13
N GLY A 47 0.97 7.26 18.44
CA GLY A 47 1.17 8.61 18.95
C GLY A 47 -0.12 9.43 19.10
N PRO A 48 0.01 10.72 19.45
CA PRO A 48 -1.13 11.65 19.49
C PRO A 48 -1.67 11.97 18.08
N GLU A 49 -0.87 11.68 17.05
CA GLU A 49 -1.21 11.81 15.65
C GLU A 49 -1.22 10.42 15.02
N VAL A 50 -2.19 10.18 14.14
CA VAL A 50 -2.19 9.07 13.21
C VAL A 50 -1.35 9.46 12.01
N VAL A 51 -0.33 8.65 11.71
CA VAL A 51 0.55 8.85 10.55
C VAL A 51 0.23 7.80 9.50
N VAL A 52 0.05 8.24 8.26
CA VAL A 52 -0.14 7.35 7.10
C VAL A 52 1.11 7.45 6.22
N ALA A 53 1.75 6.32 5.96
CA ALA A 53 2.98 6.24 5.19
C ALA A 53 2.94 5.09 4.18
N ARG A 54 3.76 5.21 3.14
CA ARG A 54 4.07 4.13 2.20
C ARG A 54 5.37 3.45 2.61
N CYS A 55 5.30 2.14 2.84
CA CYS A 55 6.44 1.31 3.19
C CYS A 55 6.71 0.31 2.08
N GLY A 56 7.91 0.37 1.50
CA GLY A 56 8.48 -0.69 0.68
C GLY A 56 9.68 -1.35 1.36
N GLU A 57 10.40 -2.18 0.61
CA GLU A 57 11.55 -2.94 1.13
C GLU A 57 12.71 -2.02 1.58
N HIS A 58 12.84 -0.85 0.94
CA HIS A 58 13.93 0.09 1.19
C HIS A 58 13.47 1.56 1.26
N HIS A 59 12.16 1.83 1.26
CA HIS A 59 11.64 3.19 1.30
C HIS A 59 10.53 3.35 2.32
N PHE A 60 10.53 4.51 2.95
CA PHE A 60 9.49 5.00 3.83
C PHE A 60 9.14 6.42 3.39
N GLU A 61 7.88 6.63 3.02
CA GLU A 61 7.37 7.92 2.55
C GLU A 61 6.12 8.29 3.36
N GLU A 62 6.20 9.34 4.17
CA GLU A 62 5.02 9.87 4.85
C GLU A 62 4.09 10.54 3.84
N ILE A 63 2.82 10.15 3.85
CA ILE A 63 1.79 10.67 2.96
C ILE A 63 1.00 11.77 3.65
N GLY A 64 0.79 11.62 4.96
CA GLY A 64 0.16 12.63 5.78
C GLY A 64 -0.06 12.15 7.20
N ARG A 65 -0.54 13.08 8.03
CA ARG A 65 -0.83 12.85 9.43
C ARG A 65 -2.05 13.65 9.87
N PHE A 66 -2.77 13.14 10.85
CA PHE A 66 -3.94 13.79 11.44
C PHE A 66 -4.04 13.45 12.94
N PRO A 67 -4.60 14.33 13.78
CA PRO A 67 -4.72 14.07 15.22
C PRO A 67 -5.58 12.83 15.49
N ALA A 68 -5.11 11.94 16.37
CA ALA A 68 -5.82 10.72 16.75
C ALA A 68 -7.06 11.01 17.62
N ASN A 69 -6.98 12.07 18.42
CA ASN A 69 -8.06 12.58 19.25
C ASN A 69 -8.41 14.00 18.81
N ALA A 70 -9.03 14.15 17.63
CA ALA A 70 -9.67 15.42 17.31
C ALA A 70 -10.92 15.57 18.19
N GLY A 71 -11.07 16.71 18.85
CA GLY A 71 -12.31 17.06 19.55
C GLY A 71 -13.52 17.15 18.61
N ASP A 72 -13.27 17.28 17.31
CA ASP A 72 -14.27 17.21 16.24
C ASP A 72 -14.04 15.95 15.39
N GLN A 73 -14.89 14.95 15.63
CA GLN A 73 -14.79 13.62 15.01
C GLN A 73 -15.12 13.66 13.50
N GLU A 74 -15.90 14.64 13.03
CA GLU A 74 -16.23 14.78 11.62
C GLU A 74 -15.03 15.30 10.81
N GLU A 75 -14.33 16.30 11.33
CA GLU A 75 -13.16 16.89 10.68
C GLU A 75 -12.01 15.88 10.58
N ALA A 76 -11.74 15.12 11.64
CA ALA A 76 -10.74 14.04 11.62
C ALA A 76 -11.10 12.91 10.65
N SER A 77 -12.39 12.55 10.56
CA SER A 77 -12.85 11.53 9.62
C SER A 77 -12.67 11.97 8.16
N GLY A 78 -12.93 13.25 7.87
CA GLY A 78 -12.68 13.86 6.57
C GLY A 78 -11.20 13.80 6.18
N ALA A 79 -10.31 14.31 7.05
CA ALA A 79 -8.87 14.31 6.82
C ALA A 79 -8.30 12.88 6.65
N ALA A 80 -8.71 11.94 7.51
CA ALA A 80 -8.31 10.55 7.42
C ALA A 80 -8.70 9.92 6.07
N ARG A 81 -9.92 10.19 5.60
CA ARG A 81 -10.42 9.66 4.34
C ARG A 81 -9.66 10.22 3.13
N GLU A 82 -9.31 11.49 3.14
CA GLU A 82 -8.51 12.10 2.07
C GLU A 82 -7.09 11.53 2.03
N ILE A 83 -6.43 11.42 3.19
CA ILE A 83 -5.08 10.87 3.30
C ILE A 83 -5.04 9.39 2.87
N LEU A 84 -6.00 8.57 3.33
CA LEU A 84 -6.08 7.16 2.94
C LEU A 84 -6.38 6.97 1.44
N LYS A 85 -7.17 7.89 0.85
CA LYS A 85 -7.43 7.91 -0.58
C LYS A 85 -6.18 8.29 -1.37
N ALA A 86 -5.44 9.33 -0.96
CA ALA A 86 -4.16 9.72 -1.55
C ALA A 86 -3.12 8.60 -1.42
N ALA A 87 -3.15 7.85 -0.32
CA ALA A 87 -2.31 6.69 -0.10
C ALA A 87 -2.65 5.50 -1.01
N GLY A 88 -3.84 5.47 -1.61
CA GLY A 88 -4.31 4.35 -2.40
C GLY A 88 -4.60 3.11 -1.55
N ALA A 89 -4.92 3.29 -0.26
CA ALA A 89 -5.10 2.20 0.72
C ALA A 89 -6.11 1.13 0.26
N ALA A 90 -7.14 1.51 -0.52
CA ALA A 90 -8.12 0.57 -1.07
C ALA A 90 -7.57 -0.43 -2.10
N ARG A 91 -6.38 -0.17 -2.68
CA ARG A 91 -5.75 -1.00 -3.72
C ARG A 91 -4.45 -1.67 -3.27
N GLN A 92 -3.97 -1.32 -2.08
CA GLN A 92 -2.70 -1.76 -1.54
C GLN A 92 -2.89 -2.57 -0.27
N ARG A 93 -1.87 -3.35 0.12
CA ARG A 93 -1.87 -3.98 1.44
C ARG A 93 -1.80 -2.87 2.49
N THR A 94 -2.66 -2.95 3.49
CA THR A 94 -2.66 -2.00 4.60
C THR A 94 -2.17 -2.71 5.85
N ALA A 95 -1.23 -2.11 6.57
CA ALA A 95 -0.74 -2.56 7.86
C ALA A 95 -1.05 -1.49 8.92
N LEU A 96 -1.50 -1.93 10.09
CA LEU A 96 -1.74 -1.05 11.22
C LEU A 96 -0.63 -1.27 12.25
N ARG A 97 0.02 -0.19 12.67
CA ARG A 97 1.03 -0.21 13.72
C ARG A 97 0.42 0.29 15.03
N LEU A 98 0.43 -0.59 16.01
CA LEU A 98 -0.04 -0.33 17.37
C LEU A 98 1.16 -0.03 18.28
N SER A 99 0.93 0.81 19.30
CA SER A 99 1.90 0.97 20.38
C SER A 99 2.08 -0.35 21.13
N GLY A 100 3.29 -0.61 21.63
CA GLY A 100 3.55 -1.74 22.51
C GLY A 100 2.72 -1.70 23.80
N THR A 101 2.25 -0.53 24.22
CA THR A 101 1.34 -0.40 25.38
C THR A 101 -0.10 -0.85 25.08
N GLN A 102 -0.46 -0.94 23.80
CA GLN A 102 -1.77 -1.42 23.33
C GLN A 102 -1.74 -2.90 22.93
N ALA A 103 -0.57 -3.54 22.98
CA ALA A 103 -0.38 -4.93 22.60
C ALA A 103 -0.09 -5.79 23.83
N LEU A 104 -0.84 -6.88 24.00
CA LEU A 104 -0.49 -7.93 24.95
C LEU A 104 0.43 -8.94 24.25
N VAL A 105 1.69 -8.99 24.68
CA VAL A 105 2.68 -9.95 24.15
C VAL A 105 2.84 -11.09 25.13
N LYS A 106 2.54 -12.32 24.68
CA LYS A 106 2.76 -13.55 25.46
C LYS A 106 3.56 -14.53 24.62
N SER A 107 4.66 -15.03 25.16
CA SER A 107 5.38 -16.15 24.57
C SER A 107 4.77 -17.46 25.07
N LEU A 108 4.48 -18.37 24.16
CA LEU A 108 3.93 -19.70 24.46
C LEU A 108 4.83 -20.75 23.82
N VAL A 109 5.21 -21.77 24.60
CA VAL A 109 5.84 -22.98 24.08
C VAL A 109 4.73 -23.95 23.74
N LEU A 110 4.56 -24.26 22.46
CA LEU A 110 3.60 -25.27 22.02
C LEU A 110 4.22 -26.67 22.21
N PRO A 111 3.47 -27.65 22.73
CA PRO A 111 3.94 -29.03 22.76
C PRO A 111 4.00 -29.58 21.33
N MET A 112 5.00 -30.44 21.05
CA MET A 112 5.23 -31.04 19.73
C MET A 112 3.99 -31.67 19.07
N ALA A 113 3.00 -32.12 19.85
CA ALA A 113 1.76 -32.69 19.33
C ALA A 113 0.87 -31.68 18.55
N ALA A 114 1.19 -30.38 18.58
CA ALA A 114 0.47 -29.33 17.86
C ALA A 114 1.12 -28.93 16.51
N GLU A 115 2.26 -29.52 16.15
CA GLU A 115 2.90 -29.36 14.84
C GLU A 115 2.37 -30.43 13.87
N GLY A 116 1.16 -30.22 13.35
CA GLY A 116 0.57 -31.04 12.29
C GLY A 116 1.00 -30.60 10.89
#